data_AF-V4B8K5-F1
#
_entry.id   AF-V4B8K5-F1
#
_cell.length_a   1.000
_cell.length_b   1.000
_cell.length_c   1.000
_cell.angle_alpha   90.00
_cell.angle_beta   90.00
_cell.angle_gamma   90.00
#
_symmetry.space_group_name_H-M   'P 1'
#
loop_
_entity.id
_entity.type
_entity.pdbx_description
1 polymer ?
#
loop_
_entity_poly.entity_id
_entity_poly.type
_entity_poly.pdbx_seq_one_letter_code
_entity_poly.pdbx_strand_id
1 'polypeptide(L)'
;MTISEKTKAVKSFHDVLSKSLSKLEAHVNSHPGYDVYRSVRLFDPRQLGMLSHDIEQYQSMPSNELVHEFQLYVQLTPDDIPDTFNVSAFWHSMSHCFPLLAAVAKDAIWMPVASVDVERSFSQYKHLLDDTRESLTEEHTKLTGGRV
;
A
#
# COMPACT_ATOMS: atom_id res chain seq x y z
N MET A 1 -26.29 -35.50 0.91
CA MET A 1 -26.50 -34.08 0.56
C MET A 1 -27.26 -34.00 -0.74
N THR A 2 -28.50 -33.50 -0.70
CA THR A 2 -29.39 -33.41 -1.86
C THR A 2 -29.01 -32.22 -2.75
N ILE A 3 -29.42 -32.24 -4.02
CA ILE A 3 -29.19 -31.13 -4.97
C ILE A 3 -29.79 -29.81 -4.44
N SER A 4 -30.94 -29.89 -3.75
CA SER A 4 -31.60 -28.74 -3.10
C SER A 4 -30.73 -28.10 -2.01
N GLU A 5 -30.12 -28.92 -1.15
CA GLU A 5 -29.23 -28.44 -0.08
C GLU A 5 -27.97 -27.75 -0.65
N LYS A 6 -27.39 -28.31 -1.73
CA LYS A 6 -26.25 -27.70 -2.43
C LYS A 6 -26.62 -26.33 -3.00
N THR A 7 -27.75 -26.23 -3.69
CA THR A 7 -28.21 -24.96 -4.27
C THR A 7 -28.49 -23.90 -3.19
N LYS A 8 -29.06 -24.30 -2.05
CA LYS A 8 -29.32 -23.39 -0.92
C LYS A 8 -28.02 -22.89 -0.30
N ALA A 9 -27.03 -23.76 -0.12
CA ALA A 9 -25.72 -23.39 0.40
C ALA A 9 -24.98 -22.42 -0.53
N VAL A 10 -24.98 -22.67 -1.84
CA VAL A 10 -24.36 -21.78 -2.84
C VAL A 10 -25.01 -20.39 -2.83
N LYS A 11 -26.35 -20.32 -2.80
CA LYS A 11 -27.06 -19.04 -2.69
C LYS A 11 -26.71 -18.30 -1.41
N SER A 12 -26.69 -18.99 -0.28
CA SER A 12 -26.30 -18.39 1.00
C SER A 12 -24.87 -17.85 0.98
N PHE A 13 -23.93 -18.57 0.37
CA PHE A 13 -22.54 -18.13 0.25
C PHE A 13 -22.42 -16.89 -0.63
N HIS A 14 -23.10 -16.89 -1.78
CA HIS A 14 -23.18 -15.72 -2.67
C HIS A 14 -23.74 -14.50 -1.95
N ASP A 15 -24.82 -14.64 -1.18
CA ASP A 15 -25.44 -13.54 -0.44
C ASP A 15 -24.53 -12.98 0.67
N VAL A 16 -23.71 -13.83 1.30
CA VAL A 16 -22.73 -13.37 2.30
C VAL A 16 -21.58 -12.63 1.62
N LEU A 17 -21.09 -13.13 0.48
CA LEU A 17 -20.03 -12.46 -0.27
C LEU A 17 -20.49 -11.11 -0.81
N SER A 18 -21.71 -11.02 -1.37
CA SER A 18 -22.23 -9.77 -1.90
C SER A 18 -22.39 -8.71 -0.80
N LYS A 19 -22.95 -9.08 0.36
CA LYS A 19 -23.05 -8.18 1.52
C LYS A 19 -21.69 -7.74 2.03
N SER A 20 -20.73 -8.65 2.08
CA SER A 20 -19.36 -8.34 2.51
C SER A 20 -18.67 -7.38 1.52
N LEU A 21 -18.83 -7.61 0.22
CA LEU A 21 -18.32 -6.75 -0.84
C LEU A 21 -18.90 -5.34 -0.74
N SER A 22 -20.23 -5.21 -0.62
CA SER A 22 -20.87 -3.89 -0.48
C SER A 22 -20.39 -3.13 0.75
N LYS A 23 -20.14 -3.82 1.87
CA LYS A 23 -19.55 -3.19 3.07
C LYS A 23 -18.11 -2.74 2.83
N LEU A 24 -17.31 -3.58 2.17
CA LEU A 24 -15.93 -3.24 1.84
C LEU A 24 -15.87 -2.03 0.91
N GLU A 25 -16.65 -2.03 -0.17
CA GLU A 25 -16.74 -0.90 -1.11
C GLU A 25 -17.16 0.39 -0.41
N ALA A 26 -18.14 0.33 0.49
CA ALA A 26 -18.56 1.50 1.26
C ALA A 26 -17.41 2.09 2.09
N HIS A 27 -16.60 1.26 2.75
CA HIS A 27 -15.45 1.73 3.53
C HIS A 27 -14.32 2.22 2.63
N VAL A 28 -13.94 1.44 1.62
CA VAL A 28 -12.84 1.74 0.71
C VAL A 28 -13.10 3.04 -0.06
N ASN A 29 -14.29 3.21 -0.65
CA ASN A 29 -14.62 4.40 -1.43
C ASN A 29 -14.75 5.67 -0.57
N SER A 30 -14.98 5.51 0.74
CA SER A 30 -15.03 6.64 1.70
C SER A 30 -13.66 7.00 2.28
N HIS A 31 -12.63 6.18 2.04
CA HIS A 31 -11.34 6.33 2.68
C HIS A 31 -10.56 7.51 2.07
N PRO A 32 -10.04 8.46 2.88
CA PRO A 32 -9.38 9.67 2.37
C PRO A 32 -8.10 9.36 1.56
N GLY A 33 -7.43 8.25 1.86
CA GLY A 33 -6.27 7.76 1.11
C GLY A 33 -6.58 6.84 -0.08
N TYR A 34 -7.85 6.65 -0.44
CA TYR A 34 -8.23 5.68 -1.48
C TYR A 34 -7.51 5.93 -2.81
N ASP A 35 -7.53 7.16 -3.31
CA ASP A 35 -6.91 7.51 -4.60
C ASP A 35 -5.39 7.32 -4.59
N VAL A 36 -4.76 7.61 -3.44
CA VAL A 36 -3.33 7.39 -3.22
C VAL A 36 -3.01 5.91 -3.27
N TYR A 37 -3.71 5.07 -2.50
CA TYR A 37 -3.50 3.63 -2.51
C TYR A 37 -3.81 3.00 -3.86
N ARG A 38 -4.85 3.48 -4.54
CA ARG A 38 -5.17 3.07 -5.91
C ARG A 38 -4.00 3.38 -6.86
N SER A 39 -3.38 4.53 -6.72
CA SER A 39 -2.23 4.94 -7.55
C SER A 39 -0.99 4.10 -7.24
N VAL A 40 -0.72 3.77 -5.97
CA VAL A 40 0.45 2.96 -5.59
C VAL A 40 0.44 1.56 -6.20
N ARG A 41 -0.75 1.00 -6.47
CA ARG A 41 -0.89 -0.30 -7.14
C ARG A 41 -0.24 -0.34 -8.52
N LEU A 42 -0.13 0.81 -9.20
CA LEU A 42 0.60 0.91 -10.47
C LEU A 42 2.04 0.45 -10.34
N PHE A 43 2.66 0.63 -9.18
CA PHE A 43 4.07 0.29 -8.98
C PHE A 43 4.32 -1.22 -8.78
N ASP A 44 3.28 -2.04 -8.81
CA ASP A 44 3.41 -3.49 -8.94
C ASP A 44 3.12 -3.89 -10.41
N PRO A 45 4.14 -4.18 -11.24
CA PRO A 45 3.97 -4.50 -12.66
C PRO A 45 3.06 -5.72 -12.89
N ARG A 46 2.94 -6.61 -11.89
CA ARG A 46 2.04 -7.78 -11.96
C ARG A 46 0.57 -7.38 -11.93
N GLN A 47 0.25 -6.17 -11.48
CA GLN A 47 -1.12 -5.65 -11.41
C GLN A 47 -1.54 -4.89 -12.67
N LEU A 48 -0.61 -4.60 -13.60
CA LEU A 48 -0.90 -3.79 -14.79
C LEU A 48 -2.06 -4.33 -15.62
N GLY A 49 -2.17 -5.65 -15.78
CA GLY A 49 -3.28 -6.27 -16.51
C GLY A 49 -4.68 -6.06 -15.91
N MET A 50 -4.78 -5.52 -14.69
CA MET A 50 -6.03 -5.22 -14.00
C MET A 50 -6.27 -3.71 -13.82
N LEU A 51 -5.33 -2.87 -14.25
CA LEU A 51 -5.33 -1.44 -13.99
C LEU A 51 -5.60 -0.66 -15.29
N SER A 52 -6.02 0.59 -15.14
CA SER A 52 -6.18 1.48 -16.29
C SER A 52 -4.81 1.91 -16.82
N HIS A 53 -4.67 1.93 -18.14
CA HIS A 53 -3.50 2.45 -18.85
C HIS A 53 -3.60 3.97 -19.11
N ASP A 54 -4.65 4.60 -18.61
CA ASP A 54 -4.85 6.05 -18.66
C ASP A 54 -4.29 6.71 -17.39
N ILE A 55 -3.23 7.50 -17.55
CA ILE A 55 -2.54 8.17 -16.43
C ILE A 55 -3.45 9.19 -15.73
N GLU A 56 -4.43 9.77 -16.43
CA GLU A 56 -5.34 10.78 -15.88
C GLU A 56 -6.26 10.23 -14.80
N GLN A 57 -6.43 8.91 -14.74
CA GLN A 57 -7.23 8.24 -13.70
C GLN A 57 -6.52 8.16 -12.35
N TYR A 58 -5.26 8.59 -12.27
CA TYR A 58 -4.43 8.53 -11.07
C TYR A 58 -4.06 9.94 -10.61
N GLN A 59 -5.06 10.67 -10.08
CA GLN A 59 -4.92 12.08 -9.68
C GLN A 59 -3.82 12.33 -8.63
N SER A 60 -3.44 11.31 -7.86
CA SER A 60 -2.36 11.41 -6.87
C SER A 60 -0.95 11.28 -7.46
N MET A 61 -0.82 11.01 -8.76
CA MET A 61 0.46 10.91 -9.46
C MET A 61 0.89 12.27 -10.03
N PRO A 62 2.19 12.61 -10.01
CA PRO A 62 2.72 13.78 -10.72
C PRO A 62 2.58 13.59 -12.24
N SER A 63 1.45 14.00 -12.81
CA SER A 63 1.01 13.58 -14.15
C SER A 63 1.94 14.02 -15.30
N ASN A 64 2.25 15.32 -15.43
CA ASN A 64 2.79 15.86 -16.69
C ASN A 64 4.18 15.35 -17.07
N GLU A 65 5.04 15.09 -16.08
CA GLU A 65 6.42 14.66 -16.32
C GLU A 65 6.53 13.12 -16.48
N LEU A 66 5.53 12.38 -15.99
CA LEU A 66 5.53 10.92 -15.97
C LEU A 66 4.83 10.28 -17.16
N VAL A 67 4.05 11.04 -17.95
CA VAL A 67 3.23 10.51 -19.05
C VAL A 67 4.04 9.60 -19.98
N HIS A 68 5.24 10.03 -20.38
CA HIS A 68 6.06 9.29 -21.33
C HIS A 68 6.56 7.96 -20.76
N GLU A 69 7.14 7.98 -19.56
CA GLU A 69 7.62 6.76 -18.90
C GLU A 69 6.47 5.80 -18.57
N PHE A 70 5.33 6.35 -18.15
CA PHE A 70 4.13 5.57 -17.86
C PHE A 70 3.61 4.83 -19.09
N GLN A 71 3.55 5.49 -20.25
CA GLN A 71 3.11 4.88 -21.51
C GLN A 71 3.98 3.69 -21.94
N LEU A 72 5.28 3.72 -21.64
CA LEU A 72 6.19 2.60 -21.89
C LEU A 72 6.04 1.51 -20.82
N TYR A 73 5.93 1.92 -19.56
CA TYR A 73 5.78 1.02 -18.42
C TYR A 73 4.51 0.15 -18.50
N VAL A 74 3.36 0.71 -18.92
CA VAL A 74 2.12 -0.07 -19.07
C VAL A 74 2.14 -1.07 -20.22
N GLN A 75 3.18 -1.06 -21.05
CA GLN A 75 3.38 -2.03 -22.14
C GLN A 75 4.19 -3.25 -21.70
N LEU A 76 4.70 -3.28 -20.46
CA LEU A 76 5.42 -4.44 -19.95
C LEU A 76 4.53 -5.69 -19.98
N THR A 77 5.11 -6.76 -20.49
CA THR A 77 4.48 -8.08 -20.56
C THR A 77 4.90 -8.93 -19.37
N PRO A 78 4.21 -10.04 -19.07
CA PRO A 78 4.62 -10.96 -18.02
C PRO A 78 6.07 -11.47 -18.18
N ASP A 79 6.56 -11.58 -19.42
CA ASP A 79 7.93 -12.02 -19.71
C ASP A 79 8.99 -10.98 -19.31
N ASP A 80 8.59 -9.71 -19.17
CA ASP A 80 9.46 -8.62 -18.70
C ASP A 80 9.54 -8.57 -17.16
N ILE A 81 8.75 -9.38 -16.46
CA ILE A 81 8.70 -9.42 -15.00
C ILE A 81 9.54 -10.60 -14.50
N PRO A 82 10.53 -10.37 -13.61
CA PRO A 82 11.35 -11.45 -13.07
C PRO A 82 10.52 -12.50 -12.31
N ASP A 83 10.82 -13.79 -12.53
CA ASP A 83 10.18 -14.92 -11.84
C ASP A 83 10.23 -14.79 -10.31
N THR A 84 11.39 -14.41 -9.77
CA THR A 84 11.53 -14.02 -8.37
C THR A 84 11.28 -12.53 -8.23
N PHE A 85 10.03 -12.16 -7.98
CA PHE A 85 9.63 -10.76 -7.96
C PHE A 85 9.86 -10.10 -6.59
N ASN A 86 10.74 -9.10 -6.56
CA ASN A 86 10.89 -8.14 -5.47
C ASN A 86 10.67 -6.73 -6.03
N VAL A 87 9.63 -6.04 -5.55
CA VAL A 87 9.23 -4.71 -6.05
C VAL A 87 10.34 -3.67 -5.92
N SER A 88 11.11 -3.71 -4.83
CA SER A 88 12.21 -2.77 -4.58
C SER A 88 13.38 -3.03 -5.54
N ALA A 89 13.77 -4.31 -5.72
CA ALA A 89 14.82 -4.69 -6.66
C ALA A 89 14.43 -4.37 -8.11
N PHE A 90 13.16 -4.59 -8.47
CA PHE A 90 12.61 -4.25 -9.79
C PHE A 90 12.75 -2.76 -10.11
N TRP A 91 12.26 -1.88 -9.24
CA TRP A 91 12.37 -0.43 -9.47
C TRP A 91 13.81 0.06 -9.40
N HIS A 92 14.68 -0.62 -8.64
CA HIS A 92 16.11 -0.34 -8.67
C HIS A 92 16.72 -0.67 -10.05
N SER A 93 16.44 -1.85 -10.61
CA SER A 93 16.94 -2.21 -11.94
C SER A 93 16.34 -1.34 -13.05
N MET A 94 15.09 -0.93 -12.91
CA MET A 94 14.38 -0.11 -13.91
C MET A 94 14.69 1.39 -13.84
N SER A 95 15.46 1.84 -12.85
CA SER A 95 15.75 3.28 -12.63
C SER A 95 16.48 3.96 -13.80
N HIS A 96 17.12 3.20 -14.70
CA HIS A 96 17.74 3.74 -15.90
C HIS A 96 16.76 3.93 -17.07
N CYS A 97 15.75 3.06 -17.18
CA CYS A 97 14.72 3.14 -18.22
C CYS A 97 13.60 4.12 -17.84
N PHE A 98 13.23 4.12 -16.55
CA PHE A 98 12.13 4.92 -16.01
C PHE A 98 12.61 5.74 -14.81
N PRO A 99 13.52 6.71 -15.01
CA PRO A 99 14.13 7.44 -13.90
C PRO A 99 13.11 8.20 -13.03
N LEU A 100 12.09 8.82 -13.64
CA LEU A 100 11.09 9.58 -12.90
C LEU A 100 10.10 8.65 -12.21
N LEU A 101 9.57 7.65 -12.92
CA LEU A 101 8.60 6.70 -12.40
C LEU A 101 9.21 5.83 -11.31
N ALA A 102 10.47 5.41 -11.45
CA ALA A 102 11.17 4.66 -10.43
C ALA A 102 11.42 5.50 -9.17
N ALA A 103 11.69 6.80 -9.29
CA ALA A 103 11.82 7.68 -8.13
C ALA A 103 10.51 7.71 -7.34
N VAL A 104 9.39 7.98 -8.00
CA VAL A 104 8.06 8.00 -7.35
C VAL A 104 7.68 6.63 -6.80
N ALA A 105 7.98 5.55 -7.53
CA ALA A 105 7.72 4.19 -7.07
C ALA A 105 8.47 3.88 -5.78
N LYS A 106 9.76 4.23 -5.70
CA LYS A 106 10.59 4.00 -4.52
C LYS A 106 10.07 4.75 -3.29
N ASP A 107 9.51 5.94 -3.46
CA ASP A 107 8.86 6.69 -2.37
C ASP A 107 7.52 6.05 -1.96
N ALA A 108 6.75 5.55 -2.92
CA ALA A 108 5.41 5.01 -2.69
C ALA A 108 5.39 3.59 -2.09
N ILE A 109 6.32 2.70 -2.45
CA ILE A 109 6.33 1.30 -2.00
C ILE A 109 6.52 1.12 -0.49
N TRP A 110 7.07 2.13 0.19
CA TRP A 110 7.28 2.14 1.63
C TRP A 110 6.19 2.90 2.40
N MET A 111 5.17 3.39 1.71
CA MET A 111 4.08 4.09 2.36
C MET A 111 3.33 3.13 3.28
N PRO A 112 3.24 3.45 4.59
CA PRO A 112 2.52 2.59 5.53
C PRO A 112 1.05 2.55 5.16
N VAL A 113 0.51 1.34 4.97
CA VAL A 113 -0.89 1.10 4.59
C VAL A 113 -1.86 1.42 5.74
N ALA A 114 -1.36 1.45 6.99
CA ALA A 114 -2.17 1.76 8.15
C ALA A 114 -1.36 2.51 9.22
N SER A 115 -2.01 3.50 9.85
CA SER A 115 -1.51 4.14 11.07
C SER A 115 -1.51 3.19 12.28
N VAL A 116 -2.10 1.99 12.18
CA VAL A 116 -2.30 1.09 13.33
C VAL A 116 -1.00 0.73 14.04
N ASP A 117 0.12 0.55 13.31
CA ASP A 117 1.41 0.29 13.96
C ASP A 117 1.99 1.54 14.63
N VAL A 118 1.72 2.71 14.05
CA VAL A 118 2.03 4.02 14.65
C VAL A 118 1.17 4.25 15.90
N GLU A 119 -0.14 3.97 15.84
CA GLU A 119 -1.09 4.09 16.95
C GLU A 119 -0.81 3.08 18.07
N ARG A 120 -0.41 1.85 17.73
CA ARG A 120 0.07 0.86 18.70
C ARG A 120 1.35 1.35 19.37
N SER A 121 2.28 1.90 18.60
CA SER A 121 3.50 2.50 19.15
C SER A 121 3.16 3.66 20.08
N PHE A 122 2.31 4.61 19.67
CA PHE A 122 1.84 5.71 20.52
C PHE A 122 1.08 5.22 21.77
N SER A 123 0.27 4.17 21.64
CA SER A 123 -0.43 3.55 22.77
C SER A 123 0.56 2.90 23.75
N GLN A 124 1.62 2.27 23.23
CA GLN A 124 2.72 1.76 24.05
C GLN A 124 3.48 2.91 24.71
N TYR A 125 3.75 4.00 24.02
CA TYR A 125 4.45 5.18 24.56
C TYR A 125 3.59 6.06 25.46
N LYS A 126 2.29 5.78 25.60
CA LYS A 126 1.37 6.55 26.43
C LYS A 126 1.85 6.67 27.88
N HIS A 127 2.53 5.66 28.43
CA HIS A 127 3.10 5.71 29.78
C HIS A 127 4.32 6.65 29.91
N LEU A 128 5.04 6.95 28.83
CA LEU A 128 6.15 7.93 28.82
C LEU A 128 5.65 9.36 28.59
N LEU A 129 4.46 9.51 27.99
CA LEU A 129 3.86 10.79 27.61
C LEU A 129 2.70 11.20 28.53
N ASP A 130 2.30 10.34 29.47
CA ASP A 130 1.28 10.67 30.47
C ASP A 130 1.82 11.76 31.43
N ASP A 131 0.91 12.57 31.98
CA ASP A 131 1.22 13.76 32.81
C ASP A 131 2.02 13.46 34.09
N THR A 132 2.30 12.20 34.37
CA THR A 132 3.26 11.82 35.40
C THR A 132 4.66 12.02 34.84
N ARG A 133 5.10 13.29 34.76
CA ARG A 133 6.52 13.62 34.63
C ARG A 133 7.24 13.12 35.88
N GLU A 134 7.54 11.83 35.93
CA GLU A 134 8.65 11.34 36.74
C GLU A 134 9.87 12.13 36.25
N SER A 135 10.32 13.07 37.05
CA SER A 135 11.47 13.90 36.69
C SER A 135 12.61 12.97 36.31
N LEU A 136 13.20 13.19 35.13
CA LEU A 136 14.46 12.57 34.75
C LEU A 136 15.50 12.94 35.80
N THR A 137 15.63 12.08 36.81
CA THR A 137 16.69 12.19 37.81
C THR A 137 17.98 11.78 37.12
N GLU A 138 19.10 12.41 37.47
CA GLU A 138 20.43 12.23 36.83
C GLU A 138 20.89 10.76 36.69
N GLU A 139 20.30 9.82 37.44
CA GLU A 139 20.57 8.39 37.29
C GLU A 139 20.08 7.81 35.95
N HIS A 140 18.98 8.30 35.38
CA HIS A 140 18.38 7.72 34.17
C HIS A 140 18.98 8.26 32.86
N THR A 141 19.67 9.39 32.88
CA THR A 141 20.29 9.99 31.68
C THR A 141 21.64 9.36 31.30
N LYS A 142 22.24 8.54 32.17
CA LYS A 142 23.50 7.84 31.87
C LYS A 142 23.34 6.59 31.00
N LEU A 143 22.13 6.04 30.87
CA LEU A 143 21.88 4.80 30.13
C LEU A 143 21.59 5.01 28.64
N THR A 144 21.25 6.22 28.20
CA THR A 144 20.97 6.54 26.79
C THR A 144 22.09 7.30 26.08
N GLY A 145 23.11 7.75 26.81
CA GLY A 145 24.31 8.38 26.26
C GLY A 145 25.47 7.39 26.16
N GLY A 146 25.44 6.46 25.20
CA GLY A 146 26.46 5.40 25.17
C GLY A 146 26.60 4.56 23.90
N ARG A 147 26.74 5.19 22.72
CA ARG A 147 27.86 5.00 21.76
C ARG A 147 27.49 5.51 20.37
N VAL A 148 28.36 6.41 19.90
CA VAL A 148 28.61 6.78 18.51
C VAL A 148 28.96 5.54 17.69
#